data_AF-A0A1D7NJM4-F1
#
_entry.id   AF-A0A1D7NJM4-F1
#
_cell.length_a   1.000
_cell.length_b   1.000
_cell.length_c   1.000
_cell.angle_alpha   90.00
_cell.angle_beta   90.00
_cell.angle_gamma   90.00
#
_symmetry.space_group_name_H-M   'P 1'
#
loop_
_entity.id
_entity.type
_entity.pdbx_description
1 polymer ?
#
loop_
_entity_poly.entity_id
_entity_poly.type
_entity_poly.pdbx_seq_one_letter_code
_entity_poly.pdbx_strand_id
1 'polypeptide(L)'
;MSLALFNSTAFDYIFKITLGRFGYPEFLVGILKKMPLALPDSSAAQRLERLARTGWSNKRALDTIEETSHAFCLPSAIRVRLGDYDPSLIEAKLDEIQIEIDEIAFDLYGFSVQDRLAALGPIGSADDGSDDKSEVTDDSEDDDAPEVIDQTDGLLSWAVGVACGRFDWRLATGEREAPPEPDPFDPLPAKSPGMLPDGAAPFHAHIGILVDDQGHPHDLPRLIEEVLTGVEAEVPREVRRWLQRDFFPLHLKQYSKSRRKAPIYWPLSTSSGSYTLWLYYPSISSQTLYSAVNDFVEPKLKQVNREADALRNKGAARSRDDEKSLETLQALELELIELRDTLLQIAPAYRPNHNDGVQITAAPLWQLFHHKPWQRILKDTWAKLEKGEYDWARLAMAYWPDRVREKCKSDKSLAIAHDLEVLYIEPEPRSPKSGKLKKGAE
;
A
#
# COMPACT_ATOMS: atom_id res chain seq x y z
N MET A 1 -15.01 18.18 22.55
CA MET A 1 -16.37 17.74 22.97
C MET A 1 -17.09 16.93 21.91
N SER A 2 -17.49 17.51 20.76
CA SER A 2 -18.33 16.81 19.76
C SER A 2 -17.72 15.50 19.24
N LEU A 3 -16.39 15.45 19.09
CA LEU A 3 -15.67 14.23 18.72
C LEU A 3 -15.89 13.09 19.73
N ALA A 4 -15.84 13.35 21.04
CA ALA A 4 -16.12 12.32 22.05
C ALA A 4 -17.58 11.86 21.97
N LEU A 5 -18.54 12.79 21.92
CA LEU A 5 -19.96 12.43 21.88
C LEU A 5 -20.31 11.59 20.64
N PHE A 6 -19.78 11.95 19.47
CA PHE A 6 -20.05 11.19 18.23
C PHE A 6 -19.38 9.82 18.20
N ASN A 7 -18.33 9.59 19.00
CA ASN A 7 -17.71 8.28 19.18
C ASN A 7 -18.27 7.52 20.39
N SER A 8 -19.29 8.04 21.08
CA SER A 8 -19.92 7.33 22.19
C SER A 8 -20.87 6.24 21.70
N THR A 9 -20.95 5.15 22.46
CA THR A 9 -21.91 4.06 22.26
C THR A 9 -23.35 4.58 22.29
N ALA A 10 -23.65 5.56 23.15
CA ALA A 10 -24.97 6.18 23.21
C ALA A 10 -25.37 6.83 21.87
N PHE A 11 -24.49 7.66 21.30
CA PHE A 11 -24.75 8.33 20.04
C PHE A 11 -24.83 7.34 18.87
N ASP A 12 -23.88 6.39 18.80
CA ASP A 12 -23.86 5.35 17.78
C ASP A 12 -25.15 4.51 17.80
N TYR A 13 -25.61 4.11 18.99
CA TYR A 13 -26.86 3.38 19.16
C TYR A 13 -28.08 4.16 18.65
N ILE A 14 -28.24 5.43 19.06
CA ILE A 14 -29.33 6.29 18.57
C ILE A 14 -29.24 6.43 17.04
N PHE A 15 -28.03 6.56 16.50
CA PHE A 15 -27.85 6.70 15.06
C PHE A 15 -28.30 5.43 14.34
N LYS A 16 -27.84 4.26 14.78
CA LYS A 16 -28.21 2.96 14.19
C LYS A 16 -29.71 2.69 14.24
N ILE A 17 -30.41 2.98 15.34
CA ILE A 17 -31.89 2.79 15.39
C ILE A 17 -32.63 3.70 14.40
N THR A 18 -32.05 4.85 14.03
CA THR A 18 -32.68 5.78 13.08
C THR A 18 -32.41 5.43 11.61
N LEU A 19 -31.48 4.51 11.33
CA LEU A 19 -31.01 4.19 9.98
C LEU A 19 -31.87 3.18 9.21
N GLY A 20 -32.99 2.71 9.75
CA GLY A 20 -33.93 1.81 9.06
C GLY A 20 -33.39 0.39 8.76
N ARG A 21 -32.07 0.18 8.89
CA ARG A 21 -31.37 -1.11 8.87
C ARG A 21 -30.34 -1.13 10.00
N PHE A 22 -30.41 -2.16 10.85
CA PHE A 22 -29.65 -2.21 12.11
C PHE A 22 -28.34 -3.00 12.02
N GLY A 23 -28.29 -4.09 11.23
CA GLY A 23 -27.09 -4.95 11.12
C GLY A 23 -26.01 -4.45 10.15
N TYR A 24 -26.41 -3.73 9.10
CA TYR A 24 -25.50 -3.09 8.13
C TYR A 24 -25.95 -1.65 7.91
N PRO A 25 -25.72 -0.75 8.89
CA PRO A 25 -26.20 0.61 8.81
C PRO A 25 -25.48 1.37 7.69
N GLU A 26 -26.25 1.87 6.72
CA GLU A 26 -25.75 2.88 5.78
C GLU A 26 -25.76 4.23 6.49
N PHE A 27 -24.59 4.77 6.81
CA PHE A 27 -24.51 6.06 7.51
C PHE A 27 -24.88 7.22 6.57
N LEU A 28 -26.12 7.73 6.71
CA LEU A 28 -26.67 8.77 5.84
C LEU A 28 -26.52 10.17 6.45
N VAL A 29 -25.89 11.09 5.72
CA VAL A 29 -25.73 12.51 6.11
C VAL A 29 -27.08 13.18 6.42
N GLY A 30 -28.12 12.83 5.66
CA GLY A 30 -29.47 13.36 5.88
C GLY A 30 -30.07 12.97 7.23
N ILE A 31 -29.71 11.80 7.76
CA ILE A 31 -30.13 11.34 9.08
C ILE A 31 -29.22 11.91 10.17
N LEU A 32 -27.91 11.94 9.95
CA LEU A 32 -26.96 12.58 10.87
C LEU A 32 -27.36 14.03 11.21
N LYS A 33 -27.84 14.80 10.24
CA LYS A 33 -28.35 16.18 10.45
C LYS A 33 -29.56 16.29 11.36
N LYS A 34 -30.28 15.19 11.59
CA LYS A 34 -31.46 15.12 12.46
C LYS A 34 -31.14 14.54 13.84
N MET A 35 -29.90 14.08 14.05
CA MET A 35 -29.51 13.45 15.30
C MET A 35 -29.55 14.46 16.45
N PRO A 36 -30.11 14.08 17.61
CA PRO A 36 -30.08 14.94 18.78
C PRO A 36 -28.64 15.05 19.29
N LEU A 37 -28.18 16.29 19.48
CA LEU A 37 -26.93 16.58 20.18
C LEU A 37 -27.25 17.03 21.59
N ALA A 38 -26.97 16.17 22.57
CA ALA A 38 -27.08 16.53 23.98
C ALA A 38 -25.93 17.50 24.33
N LEU A 39 -26.27 18.74 24.69
CA LEU A 39 -25.28 19.75 25.03
C LEU A 39 -24.87 19.59 26.51
N PRO A 40 -23.60 19.24 26.80
CA PRO A 40 -23.11 19.16 28.17
C PRO A 40 -22.97 20.54 28.81
N ASP A 41 -22.93 20.56 30.14
CA ASP A 41 -22.45 21.72 30.87
C ASP A 41 -20.95 21.97 30.65
N SER A 42 -20.44 23.09 31.16
CA SER A 42 -19.02 23.46 30.96
C SER A 42 -18.03 22.45 31.54
N SER A 43 -18.39 21.73 32.61
CA SER A 43 -17.50 20.77 33.28
C SER A 43 -17.40 19.48 32.46
N ALA A 44 -18.56 18.93 32.08
CA ALA A 44 -18.64 17.76 31.22
C ALA A 44 -18.05 18.05 29.83
N ALA A 45 -18.26 19.24 29.27
CA ALA A 45 -17.67 19.65 28.00
C ALA A 45 -16.14 19.60 28.03
N GLN A 46 -15.51 20.15 29.07
CA GLN A 46 -14.05 20.15 29.25
C GLN A 46 -13.50 18.74 29.48
N ARG A 47 -14.23 17.89 30.24
CA ARG A 47 -13.84 16.49 30.43
C ARG A 47 -13.88 15.71 29.12
N LEU A 48 -14.98 15.82 28.38
CA LEU A 48 -15.14 15.19 27.05
C LEU A 48 -14.10 15.68 26.03
N GLU A 49 -13.73 16.97 26.07
CA GLU A 49 -12.65 17.49 25.23
C GLU A 49 -11.30 16.87 25.55
N ARG A 50 -10.95 16.78 26.84
CA ARG A 50 -9.72 16.15 27.29
C ARG A 50 -9.68 14.67 26.91
N LEU A 51 -10.76 13.95 27.16
CA LEU A 51 -10.89 12.53 26.79
C LEU A 51 -10.74 12.33 25.28
N ALA A 52 -11.42 13.13 24.45
CA ALA A 52 -11.29 13.05 23.00
C ALA A 52 -9.85 13.29 22.53
N ARG A 53 -9.19 14.32 23.05
CA ARG A 53 -7.79 14.64 22.67
C ARG A 53 -6.84 13.52 23.10
N THR A 54 -6.97 13.03 24.33
CA THR A 54 -6.14 11.93 24.85
C THR A 54 -6.39 10.64 24.09
N GLY A 55 -7.66 10.30 23.81
CA GLY A 55 -8.02 9.11 23.04
C GLY A 55 -7.47 9.18 21.61
N TRP A 56 -7.58 10.33 20.95
CA TRP A 56 -6.98 10.55 19.64
C TRP A 56 -5.45 10.38 19.66
N SER A 57 -4.76 11.01 20.62
CA SER A 57 -3.30 10.92 20.76
C SER A 57 -2.85 9.47 21.00
N ASN A 58 -3.57 8.71 21.83
CA ASN A 58 -3.30 7.28 22.06
C ASN A 58 -3.54 6.43 20.80
N LYS A 59 -4.64 6.63 20.06
CA LYS A 59 -4.86 5.93 18.78
C LYS A 59 -3.79 6.26 17.76
N ARG A 60 -3.42 7.54 17.64
CA ARG A 60 -2.31 7.95 16.77
C ARG A 60 -0.99 7.32 17.18
N ALA A 61 -0.72 7.18 18.48
CA ALA A 61 0.49 6.53 18.99
C ALA A 61 0.60 5.07 18.51
N LEU A 62 -0.49 4.30 18.53
CA LEU A 62 -0.50 2.94 17.97
C LEU A 62 -0.15 2.92 16.47
N ASP A 63 -0.62 3.91 15.70
CA ASP A 63 -0.32 4.03 14.28
C ASP A 63 1.13 4.46 13.98
N THR A 64 1.92 4.88 14.98
CA THR A 64 3.31 5.33 14.74
C THR A 64 4.28 4.20 14.38
N ILE A 65 3.86 2.94 14.51
CA ILE A 65 4.63 1.77 14.07
C ILE A 65 4.19 1.23 12.70
N GLU A 66 3.06 1.69 12.18
CA GLU A 66 2.49 1.19 10.93
C GLU A 66 3.04 1.93 9.72
N GLU A 67 3.97 1.31 8.97
CA GLU A 67 4.71 1.97 7.89
C GLU A 67 3.88 2.49 6.71
N THR A 68 2.61 2.07 6.61
CA THR A 68 1.63 2.58 5.63
C THR A 68 0.80 3.75 6.17
N SER A 69 0.90 4.06 7.47
CA SER A 69 0.19 5.16 8.12
C SER A 69 0.89 6.50 7.91
N HIS A 70 0.10 7.57 7.87
CA HIS A 70 0.60 8.95 7.92
C HIS A 70 1.26 9.29 9.25
N ALA A 71 1.00 8.52 10.31
CA ALA A 71 1.61 8.71 11.63
C ALA A 71 2.95 7.98 11.80
N PHE A 72 3.35 7.13 10.85
CA PHE A 72 4.55 6.29 11.00
C PHE A 72 5.80 7.08 11.39
N CYS A 73 6.49 6.59 12.41
CA CYS A 73 7.76 7.13 12.88
C CYS A 73 8.89 6.09 12.72
N LEU A 74 8.76 4.95 13.40
CA LEU A 74 9.77 3.90 13.48
C LEU A 74 9.07 2.54 13.65
N PRO A 75 9.66 1.43 13.19
CA PRO A 75 9.09 0.11 13.39
C PRO A 75 9.06 -0.25 14.89
N SER A 76 8.13 -1.14 15.26
CA SER A 76 7.86 -1.54 16.64
C SER A 76 9.12 -1.86 17.46
N ALA A 77 10.06 -2.62 16.87
CA ALA A 77 11.32 -3.03 17.50
C ALA A 77 12.17 -1.88 18.08
N ILE A 78 12.11 -0.69 17.49
CA ILE A 78 12.93 0.47 17.88
C ILE A 78 12.10 1.71 18.19
N ARG A 79 10.77 1.57 18.27
CA ARG A 79 9.85 2.70 18.53
C ARG A 79 10.08 3.37 19.88
N VAL A 80 10.52 2.61 20.87
CA VAL A 80 10.82 3.07 22.24
C VAL A 80 11.92 4.16 22.28
N ARG A 81 12.75 4.27 21.24
CA ARG A 81 13.79 5.31 21.13
C ARG A 81 13.23 6.73 21.00
N LEU A 82 11.96 6.86 20.58
CA LEU A 82 11.26 8.14 20.49
C LEU A 82 10.40 8.43 21.73
N GLY A 83 10.52 7.62 22.78
CA GLY A 83 9.77 7.74 24.03
C GLY A 83 8.95 6.49 24.35
N ASP A 84 8.37 6.48 25.55
CA ASP A 84 7.61 5.36 26.10
C ASP A 84 6.54 4.88 25.11
N TYR A 85 6.54 3.57 24.86
CA TYR A 85 5.61 2.93 23.95
C TYR A 85 5.31 1.52 24.43
N ASP A 86 4.08 1.32 24.88
CA ASP A 86 3.54 0.02 25.28
C ASP A 86 2.12 -0.09 24.67
N PRO A 87 1.96 -0.85 23.57
CA PRO A 87 0.68 -0.99 22.89
C PRO A 87 -0.43 -1.47 23.82
N SER A 88 -0.15 -2.44 24.68
CA SER A 88 -1.16 -3.01 25.59
C SER A 88 -1.62 -2.01 26.65
N LEU A 89 -0.71 -1.20 27.19
CA LEU A 89 -1.09 -0.11 28.11
C LEU A 89 -1.84 1.01 27.39
N ILE A 90 -1.49 1.31 26.14
CA ILE A 90 -2.20 2.31 25.33
C ILE A 90 -3.62 1.83 25.01
N GLU A 91 -3.80 0.57 24.63
CA GLU A 91 -5.10 -0.05 24.39
C GLU A 91 -5.96 -0.06 25.65
N ALA A 92 -5.42 -0.48 26.80
CA ALA A 92 -6.16 -0.43 28.06
C ALA A 92 -6.64 0.99 28.42
N LYS A 93 -5.80 2.01 28.21
CA LYS A 93 -6.19 3.42 28.41
C LYS A 93 -7.27 3.86 27.43
N LEU A 94 -7.26 3.36 26.19
CA LEU A 94 -8.30 3.67 25.21
C LEU A 94 -9.64 3.10 25.62
N ASP A 95 -9.66 1.87 26.16
CA ASP A 95 -10.87 1.25 26.69
C ASP A 95 -11.41 2.03 27.89
N GLU A 96 -10.54 2.45 28.83
CA GLU A 96 -10.92 3.32 29.95
C GLU A 96 -11.50 4.66 29.49
N ILE A 97 -10.88 5.30 28.50
CA ILE A 97 -11.37 6.56 27.90
C ILE A 97 -12.74 6.34 27.27
N GLN A 98 -12.94 5.23 26.55
CA GLN A 98 -14.21 4.92 25.91
C GLN A 98 -15.32 4.72 26.96
N ILE A 99 -15.04 3.96 28.03
CA ILE A 99 -15.99 3.77 29.15
C ILE A 99 -16.38 5.12 29.74
N GLU A 100 -15.41 6.01 30.01
CA GLU A 100 -15.69 7.31 30.62
C GLU A 100 -16.49 8.25 29.68
N ILE A 101 -16.20 8.22 28.37
CA ILE A 101 -16.99 8.92 27.35
C ILE A 101 -18.43 8.39 27.33
N ASP A 102 -18.60 7.07 27.36
CA ASP A 102 -19.91 6.41 27.29
C ASP A 102 -20.76 6.69 28.52
N GLU A 103 -20.18 6.65 29.72
CA GLU A 103 -20.87 7.01 30.96
C GLU A 103 -21.44 8.44 30.89
N ILE A 104 -20.60 9.41 30.51
CA ILE A 104 -21.02 10.81 30.37
C ILE A 104 -22.08 10.95 29.29
N ALA A 105 -21.91 10.29 28.14
CA ALA A 105 -22.86 10.37 27.05
C ALA A 105 -24.22 9.77 27.43
N PHE A 106 -24.25 8.59 28.05
CA PHE A 106 -25.51 7.98 28.49
C PHE A 106 -26.26 8.85 29.50
N ASP A 107 -25.54 9.51 30.43
CA ASP A 107 -26.15 10.47 31.36
C ASP A 107 -26.75 11.67 30.62
N LEU A 108 -26.01 12.25 29.68
CA LEU A 108 -26.46 13.40 28.88
C LEU A 108 -27.67 13.08 27.98
N TYR A 109 -27.71 11.88 27.43
CA TYR A 109 -28.82 11.40 26.59
C TYR A 109 -30.00 10.86 27.43
N GLY A 110 -29.86 10.73 28.75
CA GLY A 110 -30.92 10.27 29.64
C GLY A 110 -31.22 8.77 29.52
N PHE A 111 -30.24 7.95 29.16
CA PHE A 111 -30.40 6.51 29.01
C PHE A 111 -30.66 5.85 30.37
N SER A 112 -31.75 5.08 30.46
CA SER A 112 -32.02 4.21 31.59
C SER A 112 -31.04 3.05 31.65
N VAL A 113 -31.03 2.32 32.77
CA VAL A 113 -30.20 1.09 32.90
C VAL A 113 -30.54 0.07 31.80
N GLN A 114 -31.81 -0.03 31.41
CA GLN A 114 -32.24 -0.94 30.34
C GLN A 114 -31.72 -0.48 28.98
N ASP A 115 -31.75 0.83 28.70
CA ASP A 115 -31.26 1.37 27.43
C ASP A 115 -29.73 1.19 27.30
N ARG A 116 -28.98 1.36 28.40
CA ARG A 116 -27.53 1.12 28.42
C ARG A 116 -27.20 -0.34 28.13
N LEU A 117 -27.92 -1.28 28.75
CA LEU A 117 -27.75 -2.71 28.50
C LEU A 117 -28.07 -3.06 27.03
N ALA A 118 -29.10 -2.44 26.46
CA ALA A 118 -29.44 -2.63 25.04
C ALA A 118 -28.36 -2.07 24.11
N ALA A 119 -27.79 -0.91 24.44
CA ALA A 119 -26.74 -0.27 23.64
C ALA A 119 -25.38 -1.00 23.72
N LEU A 120 -25.04 -1.58 24.87
CA LEU A 120 -23.79 -2.32 25.10
C LEU A 120 -23.87 -3.80 24.69
N GLY A 121 -25.07 -4.34 24.51
CA GLY A 121 -25.26 -5.75 24.12
C GLY A 121 -24.82 -6.05 22.68
N PRO A 122 -24.50 -7.31 22.36
CA PRO A 122 -24.15 -7.70 20.99
C PRO A 122 -25.32 -7.42 20.04
N ILE A 123 -25.07 -6.52 19.09
CA ILE A 123 -26.01 -6.13 18.04
C ILE A 123 -26.03 -7.26 16.99
N GLY A 124 -26.89 -8.27 17.16
CA GLY A 124 -26.97 -9.34 16.14
C GLY A 124 -27.74 -10.62 16.45
N SER A 125 -28.50 -10.73 17.54
CA SER A 125 -29.25 -11.98 17.86
C SER A 125 -30.76 -11.80 17.84
N ALA A 126 -31.29 -11.07 16.85
CA ALA A 126 -32.71 -11.12 16.52
C ALA A 126 -32.84 -11.84 15.17
N ASP A 127 -33.25 -13.11 15.28
CA ASP A 127 -33.69 -13.99 14.20
C ASP A 127 -34.65 -13.24 13.25
N ASP A 128 -34.21 -13.00 12.00
CA ASP A 128 -35.11 -12.58 10.93
C ASP A 128 -34.89 -13.53 9.74
N GLY A 129 -35.72 -14.57 9.72
CA GLY A 129 -35.77 -15.55 8.65
C GLY A 129 -36.23 -14.90 7.35
N SER A 130 -35.31 -14.83 6.37
CA SER A 130 -35.69 -14.85 4.96
C SER A 130 -34.60 -15.52 4.14
N ASP A 131 -34.91 -16.74 3.71
CA ASP A 131 -34.23 -17.42 2.61
C ASP A 131 -34.38 -16.55 1.35
N ASP A 132 -33.29 -15.98 0.86
CA ASP A 132 -33.16 -15.71 -0.57
C ASP A 132 -31.75 -16.05 -1.05
N LYS A 133 -31.67 -17.15 -1.81
CA LYS A 133 -30.47 -17.61 -2.48
C LYS A 133 -30.15 -16.64 -3.62
N SER A 134 -29.11 -15.83 -3.45
CA SER A 134 -28.38 -15.26 -4.58
C SER A 134 -26.98 -15.87 -4.61
N GLU A 135 -26.67 -16.56 -5.71
CA GLU A 135 -25.32 -16.95 -6.06
C GLU A 135 -24.50 -15.67 -6.28
N VAL A 136 -23.65 -15.35 -5.30
CA VAL A 136 -22.57 -14.37 -5.48
C VAL A 136 -21.26 -15.12 -5.26
N THR A 137 -20.45 -15.06 -6.30
CA THR A 137 -19.08 -15.57 -6.37
C THR A 137 -18.29 -15.31 -5.10
N ASP A 138 -17.76 -16.40 -4.58
CA ASP A 138 -16.75 -16.51 -3.53
C ASP A 138 -15.60 -15.51 -3.77
N ASP A 139 -15.60 -14.43 -2.97
CA ASP A 139 -14.48 -13.50 -2.81
C ASP A 139 -14.58 -12.83 -1.42
N SER A 140 -15.04 -13.58 -0.42
CA SER A 140 -15.01 -13.15 0.99
C SER A 140 -13.67 -13.54 1.61
N GLU A 141 -12.61 -12.87 1.18
CA GLU A 141 -11.39 -12.69 2.00
C GLU A 141 -11.47 -11.33 2.73
N ASP A 142 -12.56 -11.08 3.45
CA ASP A 142 -12.60 -10.01 4.45
C ASP A 142 -12.21 -10.62 5.81
N ASP A 143 -10.93 -11.00 5.91
CA ASP A 143 -10.23 -10.99 7.19
C ASP A 143 -9.37 -9.71 7.20
N ASP A 144 -10.06 -8.58 7.26
CA ASP A 144 -9.52 -7.21 7.15
C ASP A 144 -8.88 -6.74 8.49
N ALA A 145 -8.69 -7.66 9.44
CA ALA A 145 -7.91 -7.41 10.64
C ALA A 145 -6.42 -7.31 10.24
N PRO A 146 -5.71 -6.23 10.60
CA PRO A 146 -4.27 -6.16 10.39
C PRO A 146 -3.61 -7.29 11.19
N GLU A 147 -3.05 -8.27 10.48
CA GLU A 147 -2.19 -9.26 11.13
C GLU A 147 -0.99 -8.55 11.75
N VAL A 148 -0.74 -8.84 13.03
CA VAL A 148 0.40 -8.29 13.75
C VAL A 148 1.68 -8.75 13.07
N ILE A 149 2.41 -7.81 12.51
CA ILE A 149 3.70 -8.07 11.85
C ILE A 149 4.73 -8.36 12.94
N ASP A 150 5.52 -9.42 12.73
CA ASP A 150 6.65 -9.72 13.62
C ASP A 150 7.61 -8.53 13.71
N GLN A 151 8.14 -8.25 14.91
CA GLN A 151 9.01 -7.10 15.11
C GLN A 151 10.26 -7.13 14.22
N THR A 152 10.79 -8.32 13.94
CA THR A 152 11.93 -8.53 13.04
C THR A 152 11.55 -8.23 11.60
N ASP A 153 10.40 -8.73 11.15
CA ASP A 153 9.88 -8.49 9.80
C ASP A 153 9.62 -7.00 9.56
N GLY A 154 9.00 -6.32 10.54
CA GLY A 154 8.77 -4.87 10.48
C GLY A 154 10.06 -4.07 10.46
N LEU A 155 11.08 -4.49 11.23
CA LEU A 155 12.40 -3.86 11.23
C LEU A 155 13.14 -4.05 9.90
N LEU A 156 13.09 -5.24 9.32
CA LEU A 156 13.70 -5.54 8.02
C LEU A 156 12.99 -4.80 6.87
N SER A 157 11.65 -4.74 6.88
CA SER A 157 10.86 -3.96 5.92
C SER A 157 11.22 -2.47 5.98
N TRP A 158 11.31 -1.92 7.19
CA TRP A 158 11.76 -0.55 7.39
C TRP A 158 13.18 -0.32 6.85
N ALA A 159 14.11 -1.24 7.10
CA ALA A 159 15.48 -1.15 6.59
C ALA A 159 15.55 -1.21 5.06
N VAL A 160 14.70 -2.01 4.40
CA VAL A 160 14.51 -1.96 2.94
C VAL A 160 14.08 -0.55 2.51
N GLY A 161 13.15 0.05 3.24
CA GLY A 161 12.71 1.42 2.99
C GLY A 161 13.81 2.47 3.18
N VAL A 162 14.67 2.34 4.19
CA VAL A 162 15.84 3.21 4.35
C VAL A 162 16.81 3.03 3.18
N ALA A 163 17.13 1.79 2.79
CA ALA A 163 18.01 1.49 1.68
C ALA A 163 17.48 2.02 0.34
N CYS A 164 16.15 2.02 0.15
CA CYS A 164 15.46 2.59 -1.01
C CYS A 164 15.26 4.11 -0.94
N GLY A 165 15.74 4.79 0.10
CA GLY A 165 15.59 6.25 0.27
C GLY A 165 14.19 6.71 0.69
N ARG A 166 13.35 5.81 1.20
CA ARG A 166 12.00 6.13 1.67
C ARG A 166 11.96 6.64 3.11
N PHE A 167 12.68 5.97 4.01
CA PHE A 167 12.68 6.28 5.44
C PHE A 167 13.99 6.92 5.90
N ASP A 168 13.87 7.76 6.93
CA ASP A 168 15.01 8.47 7.50
C ASP A 168 15.55 7.75 8.74
N TRP A 169 16.70 7.09 8.60
CA TRP A 169 17.38 6.38 9.69
C TRP A 169 17.81 7.31 10.83
N ARG A 170 18.01 8.61 10.56
CA ARG A 170 18.47 9.58 11.55
C ARG A 170 17.50 9.74 12.72
N LEU A 171 16.23 9.44 12.49
CA LEU A 171 15.21 9.41 13.53
C LEU A 171 15.47 8.29 14.56
N ALA A 172 15.99 7.14 14.11
CA ALA A 172 16.32 6.02 15.00
C ALA A 172 17.61 6.26 15.82
N THR A 173 18.50 7.12 15.32
CA THR A 173 19.78 7.48 15.97
C THR A 173 19.71 8.74 16.83
N GLY A 174 18.63 9.52 16.72
CA GLY A 174 18.49 10.82 17.39
C GLY A 174 19.20 11.98 16.67
N GLU A 175 19.87 11.75 15.54
CA GLU A 175 20.43 12.82 14.69
C GLU A 175 19.37 13.76 14.11
N ARG A 176 18.11 13.27 14.00
CA ARG A 176 16.95 14.07 13.62
C ARG A 176 15.87 13.92 14.67
N GLU A 177 15.33 15.04 15.14
CA GLU A 177 14.17 15.04 16.02
C GLU A 177 12.87 14.68 15.26
N ALA A 178 11.97 13.99 15.96
CA ALA A 178 10.62 13.76 15.44
C ALA A 178 9.87 15.11 15.33
N PRO A 179 9.09 15.33 14.27
CA PRO A 179 8.18 16.48 14.24
C PRO A 179 7.19 16.42 15.41
N PRO A 180 6.69 17.58 15.88
CA PRO A 180 5.69 17.61 16.96
C PRO A 180 4.41 16.87 16.54
N GLU A 181 3.67 16.38 17.53
CA GLU A 181 2.35 15.80 17.28
C GLU A 181 1.41 16.86 16.69
N PRO A 182 0.73 16.57 15.56
CA PRO A 182 -0.22 17.50 14.96
C PRO A 182 -1.49 17.63 15.82
N ASP A 183 -2.34 18.60 15.53
CA ASP A 183 -3.67 18.65 16.10
C ASP A 183 -4.63 17.66 15.41
N PRO A 184 -5.68 17.15 16.09
CA PRO A 184 -6.59 16.14 15.54
C PRO A 184 -7.28 16.48 14.22
N PHE A 185 -7.38 17.78 13.90
CA PHE A 185 -8.05 18.29 12.70
C PHE A 185 -7.09 18.96 11.72
N ASP A 186 -5.78 18.86 11.96
CA ASP A 186 -4.78 19.33 11.00
C ASP A 186 -4.85 18.51 9.70
N PRO A 187 -4.48 19.10 8.55
CA PRO A 187 -4.37 18.36 7.30
C PRO A 187 -3.44 17.16 7.45
N LEU A 188 -3.79 16.04 6.80
CA LEU A 188 -2.91 14.87 6.76
C LEU A 188 -1.56 15.23 6.12
N PRO A 189 -0.43 14.83 6.72
CA PRO A 189 0.87 15.17 6.16
C PRO A 189 1.13 14.36 4.88
N ALA A 190 1.74 15.01 3.89
CA ALA A 190 2.09 14.36 2.62
C ALA A 190 3.12 13.22 2.79
N LYS A 191 3.97 13.32 3.81
CA LYS A 191 4.94 12.30 4.23
C LYS A 191 4.78 12.03 5.71
N SER A 192 4.87 10.77 6.12
CA SER A 192 4.85 10.43 7.54
C SER A 192 6.12 10.93 8.24
N PRO A 193 6.09 11.15 9.57
CA PRO A 193 7.25 11.58 10.34
C PRO A 193 8.53 10.79 10.08
N GLY A 194 8.43 9.48 9.88
CA GLY A 194 9.54 8.56 9.63
C GLY A 194 10.12 8.61 8.21
N MET A 195 9.44 9.26 7.26
CA MET A 195 9.92 9.37 5.88
C MET A 195 11.06 10.38 5.73
N LEU A 196 11.89 10.13 4.71
CA LEU A 196 12.97 11.03 4.33
C LEU A 196 12.42 12.41 3.90
N PRO A 197 12.87 13.51 4.53
CA PRO A 197 12.48 14.86 4.11
C PRO A 197 12.90 15.17 2.67
N ASP A 198 12.18 16.08 2.01
CA ASP A 198 12.56 16.52 0.66
C ASP A 198 13.92 17.22 0.66
N GLY A 199 14.76 16.87 -0.32
CA GLY A 199 16.11 17.41 -0.46
C GLY A 199 17.15 16.85 0.52
N ALA A 200 16.75 16.03 1.50
CA ALA A 200 17.70 15.31 2.34
C ALA A 200 18.41 14.20 1.57
N ALA A 201 19.70 13.99 1.87
CA ALA A 201 20.46 12.88 1.33
C ALA A 201 19.91 11.54 1.87
N PRO A 202 19.65 10.54 1.01
CA PRO A 202 19.28 9.20 1.44
C PRO A 202 20.48 8.48 2.10
N PHE A 203 20.20 7.38 2.80
CA PHE A 203 21.25 6.52 3.36
C PHE A 203 22.19 5.98 2.27
N HIS A 204 21.60 5.52 1.17
CA HIS A 204 22.32 5.00 0.02
C HIS A 204 21.93 5.81 -1.23
N ALA A 205 22.92 6.26 -1.99
CA ALA A 205 22.66 7.01 -3.23
C ALA A 205 22.39 6.03 -4.38
N HIS A 206 21.15 5.99 -4.87
CA HIS A 206 20.74 5.14 -6.00
C HIS A 206 19.59 5.78 -6.79
N ILE A 207 19.33 5.26 -7.99
CA ILE A 207 18.33 5.78 -8.94
C ILE A 207 16.96 5.06 -8.84
N GLY A 208 16.60 4.60 -7.64
CA GLY A 208 15.37 3.81 -7.44
C GLY A 208 15.48 2.33 -7.85
N ILE A 209 16.68 1.82 -8.13
CA ILE A 209 16.96 0.41 -8.40
C ILE A 209 18.05 -0.08 -7.44
N LEU A 210 17.81 -1.21 -6.79
CA LEU A 210 18.79 -1.99 -6.01
C LEU A 210 18.84 -3.42 -6.57
N VAL A 211 19.77 -4.24 -6.10
CA VAL A 211 19.96 -5.60 -6.60
C VAL A 211 20.21 -6.60 -5.48
N ASP A 212 19.77 -7.84 -5.65
CA ASP A 212 20.25 -8.97 -4.87
C ASP A 212 21.44 -9.61 -5.61
N ASP A 213 22.66 -9.10 -5.34
CA ASP A 213 23.90 -9.56 -5.97
C ASP A 213 25.09 -9.31 -5.05
N GLN A 214 25.62 -10.38 -4.45
CA GLN A 214 26.68 -10.28 -3.46
C GLN A 214 27.94 -9.62 -4.04
N GLY A 215 28.42 -8.58 -3.35
CA GLY A 215 29.59 -7.79 -3.77
C GLY A 215 29.25 -6.61 -4.68
N HIS A 216 27.98 -6.45 -5.09
CA HIS A 216 27.55 -5.27 -5.83
C HIS A 216 27.44 -4.03 -4.91
N PRO A 217 27.80 -2.82 -5.38
CA PRO A 217 27.64 -1.59 -4.60
C PRO A 217 26.21 -1.28 -4.18
N HIS A 218 25.22 -1.84 -4.89
CA HIS A 218 23.79 -1.68 -4.64
C HIS A 218 23.12 -2.97 -4.13
N ASP A 219 23.91 -3.89 -3.54
CA ASP A 219 23.43 -5.14 -2.96
C ASP A 219 22.50 -4.88 -1.76
N LEU A 220 21.20 -5.05 -1.97
CA LEU A 220 20.14 -4.72 -0.99
C LEU A 220 20.29 -5.49 0.33
N PRO A 221 20.57 -6.81 0.36
CA PRO A 221 20.84 -7.53 1.61
C PRO A 221 21.95 -6.89 2.45
N ARG A 222 23.09 -6.53 1.83
CA ARG A 222 24.18 -5.85 2.52
C ARG A 222 23.75 -4.47 3.03
N LEU A 223 23.02 -3.70 2.22
CA LEU A 223 22.51 -2.39 2.63
C LEU A 223 21.56 -2.48 3.83
N ILE A 224 20.71 -3.51 3.88
CA ILE A 224 19.84 -3.76 5.05
C ILE A 224 20.71 -4.02 6.29
N GLU A 225 21.71 -4.90 6.19
CA GLU A 225 22.63 -5.19 7.29
C GLU A 225 23.40 -3.93 7.76
N GLU A 226 23.83 -3.09 6.83
CA GLU A 226 24.50 -1.81 7.11
C GLU A 226 23.58 -0.80 7.79
N VAL A 227 22.32 -0.68 7.35
CA VAL A 227 21.31 0.16 8.02
C VAL A 227 21.11 -0.29 9.46
N LEU A 228 20.87 -1.59 9.68
CA LEU A 228 20.63 -2.15 11.01
C LEU A 228 21.85 -1.96 11.92
N THR A 229 23.06 -2.19 11.40
CA THR A 229 24.31 -1.94 12.12
C THR A 229 24.45 -0.45 12.47
N GLY A 230 24.18 0.44 11.51
CA GLY A 230 24.31 1.89 11.67
C GLY A 230 23.35 2.48 12.70
N VAL A 231 22.21 1.81 12.94
CA VAL A 231 21.27 2.18 14.01
C VAL A 231 21.41 1.31 15.26
N GLU A 232 22.48 0.52 15.39
CA GLU A 232 22.71 -0.35 16.55
C GLU A 232 21.52 -1.28 16.86
N ALA A 233 20.89 -1.83 15.82
CA ALA A 233 19.86 -2.85 15.94
C ALA A 233 20.46 -4.25 15.72
N GLU A 234 19.78 -5.29 16.24
CA GLU A 234 20.21 -6.67 15.99
C GLU A 234 20.06 -7.00 14.50
N VAL A 235 21.14 -7.53 13.90
CA VAL A 235 21.18 -7.94 12.51
C VAL A 235 20.85 -9.44 12.42
N PRO A 236 19.72 -9.83 11.81
CA PRO A 236 19.38 -11.24 11.63
C PRO A 236 20.41 -11.96 10.76
N ARG A 237 20.64 -13.27 11.02
CA ARG A 237 21.67 -14.03 10.28
C ARG A 237 21.33 -14.32 8.83
N GLU A 238 20.04 -14.32 8.46
CA GLU A 238 19.56 -14.79 7.14
C GLU A 238 18.83 -13.68 6.35
N VAL A 239 19.31 -12.42 6.39
CA VAL A 239 18.69 -11.27 5.70
C VAL A 239 18.45 -11.55 4.20
N ARG A 240 19.46 -12.05 3.49
CA ARG A 240 19.33 -12.35 2.05
C ARG A 240 18.24 -13.38 1.77
N ARG A 241 18.17 -14.46 2.57
CA ARG A 241 17.15 -15.49 2.40
C ARG A 241 15.75 -14.94 2.66
N TRP A 242 15.59 -14.15 3.71
CA TRP A 242 14.34 -13.48 4.04
C TRP A 242 13.88 -12.58 2.88
N LEU A 243 14.80 -11.78 2.32
CA LEU A 243 14.51 -10.92 1.17
C LEU A 243 14.02 -11.73 -0.04
N GLN A 244 14.67 -12.86 -0.33
CA GLN A 244 14.36 -13.71 -1.48
C GLN A 244 13.02 -14.46 -1.36
N ARG A 245 12.58 -14.77 -0.14
CA ARG A 245 11.45 -15.69 0.09
C ARG A 245 10.23 -15.04 0.71
N ASP A 246 10.46 -14.18 1.71
CA ASP A 246 9.44 -13.80 2.69
C ASP A 246 9.03 -12.33 2.52
N PHE A 247 9.96 -11.47 2.09
CA PHE A 247 9.73 -10.02 2.02
C PHE A 247 8.61 -9.62 1.04
N PHE A 248 8.62 -10.08 -0.22
CA PHE A 248 7.62 -9.62 -1.18
C PHE A 248 6.19 -10.06 -0.84
N PRO A 249 5.93 -11.31 -0.40
CA PRO A 249 4.60 -11.70 0.12
C PRO A 249 4.13 -10.83 1.29
N LEU A 250 5.00 -10.58 2.28
CA LEU A 250 4.72 -9.71 3.42
C LEU A 250 4.37 -8.29 2.94
N HIS A 251 5.23 -7.71 2.10
CA HIS A 251 5.05 -6.37 1.53
C HIS A 251 3.78 -6.27 0.70
N LEU A 252 3.48 -7.27 -0.12
CA LEU A 252 2.25 -7.28 -0.90
C LEU A 252 1.02 -7.24 0.02
N LYS A 253 1.00 -8.05 1.08
CA LYS A 253 -0.09 -8.07 2.05
C LYS A 253 -0.24 -6.71 2.74
N GLN A 254 0.84 -6.16 3.25
CA GLN A 254 0.85 -4.89 3.99
C GLN A 254 0.41 -3.68 3.13
N TYR A 255 0.67 -3.72 1.82
CA TYR A 255 0.29 -2.66 0.88
C TYR A 255 -1.01 -2.97 0.12
N SER A 256 -1.80 -3.88 0.67
CA SER A 256 -3.10 -4.27 0.14
C SER A 256 -4.20 -3.90 1.12
N LYS A 257 -5.30 -3.34 0.62
CA LYS A 257 -6.50 -3.06 1.41
C LYS A 257 -7.73 -3.26 0.54
N SER A 258 -8.65 -4.12 0.97
CA SER A 258 -9.78 -4.55 0.14
C SER A 258 -9.28 -4.99 -1.26
N ARG A 259 -9.90 -4.49 -2.34
CA ARG A 259 -9.52 -4.80 -3.72
C ARG A 259 -8.25 -4.09 -4.20
N ARG A 260 -7.71 -3.12 -3.46
CA ARG A 260 -6.50 -2.38 -3.86
C ARG A 260 -5.27 -3.20 -3.47
N LYS A 261 -4.45 -3.55 -4.46
CA LYS A 261 -3.12 -4.15 -4.27
C LYS A 261 -2.05 -3.17 -4.76
N ALA A 262 -1.18 -2.67 -3.87
CA ALA A 262 -0.27 -1.59 -4.19
C ALA A 262 1.17 -1.75 -3.64
N PRO A 263 1.84 -2.91 -3.83
CA PRO A 263 3.23 -3.09 -3.41
C PRO A 263 4.14 -2.08 -4.11
N ILE A 264 5.01 -1.41 -3.38
CA ILE A 264 5.90 -0.37 -3.92
C ILE A 264 7.37 -0.79 -4.13
N TYR A 265 7.74 -2.02 -3.76
CA TYR A 265 9.06 -2.60 -4.01
C TYR A 265 8.85 -3.81 -4.93
N TRP A 266 9.44 -3.79 -6.11
CA TRP A 266 9.17 -4.75 -7.16
C TRP A 266 10.38 -5.62 -7.44
N PRO A 267 10.35 -6.92 -7.11
CA PRO A 267 11.38 -7.87 -7.50
C PRO A 267 11.16 -8.29 -8.96
N LEU A 268 12.02 -7.79 -9.85
CA LEU A 268 12.13 -8.27 -11.24
C LEU A 268 13.31 -9.24 -11.31
N SER A 269 13.02 -10.50 -11.59
CA SER A 269 14.01 -11.58 -11.46
C SER A 269 14.25 -12.29 -12.78
N THR A 270 15.42 -12.93 -12.87
CA THR A 270 15.66 -14.02 -13.83
C THR A 270 14.72 -15.19 -13.57
N SER A 271 14.48 -16.06 -14.55
CA SER A 271 13.51 -17.16 -14.47
C SER A 271 13.74 -18.15 -13.32
N SER A 272 14.97 -18.31 -12.83
CA SER A 272 15.29 -19.09 -11.63
C SER A 272 15.22 -18.29 -10.32
N GLY A 273 15.23 -16.95 -10.38
CA GLY A 273 15.30 -16.07 -9.22
C GLY A 273 16.73 -15.81 -8.73
N SER A 274 17.73 -16.33 -9.46
CA SER A 274 19.16 -16.24 -9.13
C SER A 274 19.72 -14.82 -9.17
N TYR A 275 19.08 -13.92 -9.93
CA TYR A 275 19.42 -12.51 -9.99
C TYR A 275 18.13 -11.68 -9.97
N THR A 276 18.03 -10.76 -9.01
CA THR A 276 16.81 -9.96 -8.79
C THR A 276 17.14 -8.49 -8.68
N LEU A 277 16.48 -7.67 -9.50
CA LEU A 277 16.44 -6.22 -9.38
C LEU A 277 15.25 -5.81 -8.52
N TRP A 278 15.48 -4.92 -7.56
CA TRP A 278 14.44 -4.35 -6.71
C TRP A 278 14.16 -2.91 -7.12
N LEU A 279 13.02 -2.70 -7.78
CA LEU A 279 12.61 -1.37 -8.25
C LEU A 279 11.74 -0.70 -7.19
N TYR A 280 12.01 0.57 -6.93
CA TYR A 280 11.20 1.40 -6.05
C TYR A 280 10.15 2.18 -6.87
N TYR A 281 8.89 1.76 -6.80
CA TYR A 281 7.77 2.31 -7.57
C TYR A 281 7.71 3.85 -7.58
N PRO A 282 7.83 4.56 -6.43
CA PRO A 282 7.77 6.02 -6.42
C PRO A 282 8.87 6.72 -7.24
N SER A 283 9.97 6.04 -7.56
CA SER A 283 11.09 6.58 -8.33
C SER A 283 11.13 6.12 -9.79
N ILE A 284 10.16 5.31 -10.24
CA ILE A 284 10.17 4.83 -11.63
C ILE A 284 9.90 5.95 -12.63
N SER A 285 10.47 5.81 -13.81
CA SER A 285 10.31 6.71 -14.94
C SER A 285 10.42 5.94 -16.25
N SER A 286 10.24 6.64 -17.37
CA SER A 286 10.47 6.07 -18.70
C SER A 286 11.93 5.65 -18.97
N GLN A 287 12.88 6.00 -18.09
CA GLN A 287 14.27 5.57 -18.19
C GLN A 287 14.58 4.35 -17.32
N THR A 288 13.71 3.97 -16.38
CA THR A 288 13.99 2.93 -15.39
C THR A 288 14.39 1.59 -16.01
N LEU A 289 13.71 1.15 -17.08
CA LEU A 289 14.05 -0.14 -17.72
C LEU A 289 15.36 -0.07 -18.51
N TYR A 290 15.68 1.08 -19.11
CA TYR A 290 16.97 1.30 -19.76
C TYR A 290 18.10 1.33 -18.74
N SER A 291 17.93 2.03 -17.61
CA SER A 291 18.89 2.04 -16.51
C SER A 291 19.08 0.66 -15.90
N ALA A 292 18.01 -0.11 -15.69
CA ALA A 292 18.10 -1.49 -15.23
C ALA A 292 19.01 -2.33 -16.15
N VAL A 293 18.86 -2.17 -17.46
CA VAL A 293 19.71 -2.86 -18.45
C VAL A 293 21.15 -2.37 -18.41
N ASN A 294 21.37 -1.06 -18.57
CA ASN A 294 22.69 -0.47 -18.78
C ASN A 294 23.57 -0.53 -17.52
N ASP A 295 22.97 -0.33 -16.35
CA ASP A 295 23.70 -0.12 -15.11
C ASP A 295 23.78 -1.40 -14.25
N PHE A 296 22.92 -2.40 -14.51
CA PHE A 296 22.86 -3.63 -13.72
C PHE A 296 23.02 -4.90 -14.57
N VAL A 297 22.12 -5.14 -15.53
CA VAL A 297 22.08 -6.41 -16.28
C VAL A 297 23.30 -6.56 -17.21
N GLU A 298 23.64 -5.54 -18.00
CA GLU A 298 24.79 -5.60 -18.91
C GLU A 298 26.13 -5.72 -18.18
N PRO A 299 26.42 -4.95 -17.11
CA PRO A 299 27.62 -5.14 -16.31
C PRO A 299 27.71 -6.55 -15.72
N LYS A 300 26.59 -7.09 -15.19
CA LYS A 300 26.55 -8.44 -14.65
C LYS A 300 26.81 -9.49 -15.72
N LEU A 301 26.22 -9.35 -16.90
CA LEU A 301 26.44 -10.25 -18.03
C LEU A 301 27.93 -10.25 -18.46
N LYS A 302 28.57 -9.08 -18.52
CA LYS A 302 30.01 -8.97 -18.80
C LYS A 302 30.87 -9.66 -17.72
N GLN A 303 30.47 -9.57 -16.45
CA GLN A 303 31.13 -10.28 -15.36
C GLN A 303 31.00 -11.80 -15.51
N VAL A 304 29.77 -12.30 -15.67
CA VAL A 304 29.49 -13.73 -15.84
C VAL A 304 30.26 -14.32 -17.02
N ASN A 305 30.32 -13.61 -18.14
CA ASN A 305 31.06 -14.06 -19.33
C ASN A 305 32.57 -14.16 -19.07
N ARG A 306 33.15 -13.17 -18.36
CA ARG A 306 34.57 -13.21 -17.97
C ARG A 306 34.88 -14.39 -17.04
N GLU A 307 34.01 -14.66 -16.08
CA GLU A 307 34.16 -15.80 -15.16
C GLU A 307 34.04 -17.14 -15.89
N ALA A 308 33.07 -17.26 -16.80
CA ALA A 308 32.90 -18.44 -17.64
C ALA A 308 34.12 -18.66 -18.55
N ASP A 309 34.64 -17.61 -19.18
CA ASP A 309 35.83 -17.69 -20.02
C ASP A 309 37.09 -18.05 -19.22
N ALA A 310 37.23 -17.54 -17.99
CA ALA A 310 38.32 -17.93 -17.09
C ALA A 310 38.29 -19.43 -16.78
N LEU A 311 37.10 -20.00 -16.55
CA LEU A 311 36.94 -21.45 -16.35
C LEU A 311 37.21 -22.23 -17.64
N ARG A 312 36.71 -21.78 -18.80
CA ARG A 312 36.99 -22.40 -20.11
C ARG A 312 38.48 -22.46 -20.41
N ASN A 313 39.21 -21.40 -20.08
CA ASN A 313 40.66 -21.28 -20.29
C ASN A 313 41.48 -22.27 -19.44
N LYS A 314 40.94 -22.82 -18.35
CA LYS A 314 41.58 -23.93 -17.62
C LYS A 314 41.62 -25.23 -18.43
N GLY A 315 40.79 -25.38 -19.46
CA GLY A 315 40.81 -26.52 -20.38
C GLY A 315 40.69 -27.87 -19.66
N ALA A 316 41.70 -28.72 -19.84
CA ALA A 316 41.79 -30.05 -19.22
C ALA A 316 42.17 -30.03 -17.72
N ALA A 317 42.57 -28.88 -17.18
CA ALA A 317 42.87 -28.72 -15.75
C ALA A 317 41.62 -28.38 -14.90
N ARG A 318 40.43 -28.34 -15.52
CA ARG A 318 39.17 -28.11 -14.80
C ARG A 318 38.87 -29.26 -13.85
N SER A 319 38.52 -28.93 -12.61
CA SER A 319 37.96 -29.88 -11.66
C SER A 319 36.47 -30.12 -11.94
N ARG A 320 35.90 -31.12 -11.25
CA ARG A 320 34.44 -31.33 -11.24
C ARG A 320 33.67 -30.09 -10.73
N ASP A 321 34.25 -29.36 -9.78
CA ASP A 321 33.64 -28.13 -9.24
C ASP A 321 33.74 -26.97 -10.25
N ASP A 322 34.81 -26.91 -11.04
CA ASP A 322 34.94 -25.96 -12.15
C ASP A 322 33.89 -26.25 -13.24
N GLU A 323 33.62 -27.53 -13.56
CA GLU A 323 32.58 -27.92 -14.52
C GLU A 323 31.19 -27.49 -14.03
N LYS A 324 30.85 -27.80 -12.78
CA LYS A 324 29.57 -27.39 -12.17
C LYS A 324 29.39 -25.86 -12.11
N SER A 325 30.47 -25.15 -11.78
CA SER A 325 30.46 -23.68 -11.75
C SER A 325 30.25 -23.10 -13.15
N LEU A 326 30.89 -23.69 -14.17
CA LEU A 326 30.70 -23.28 -15.55
C LEU A 326 29.26 -23.52 -16.03
N GLU A 327 28.66 -24.67 -15.71
CA GLU A 327 27.24 -24.94 -16.02
C GLU A 327 26.31 -23.91 -15.38
N THR A 328 26.57 -23.56 -14.12
CA THR A 328 25.79 -22.54 -13.38
C THR A 328 25.93 -21.15 -14.02
N LEU A 329 27.16 -20.76 -14.41
CA LEU A 329 27.42 -19.49 -15.08
C LEU A 329 26.77 -19.43 -16.47
N GLN A 330 26.78 -20.53 -17.22
CA GLN A 330 26.13 -20.60 -18.54
C GLN A 330 24.60 -20.50 -18.42
N ALA A 331 24.00 -21.14 -17.41
CA ALA A 331 22.57 -21.00 -17.14
C ALA A 331 22.24 -19.53 -16.78
N LEU A 332 23.02 -18.92 -15.89
CA LEU A 332 22.84 -17.52 -15.51
C LEU A 332 23.05 -16.55 -16.68
N GLU A 333 24.03 -16.81 -17.56
CA GLU A 333 24.27 -16.02 -18.78
C GLU A 333 23.02 -15.98 -19.66
N LEU A 334 22.41 -17.15 -19.92
CA LEU A 334 21.18 -17.26 -20.70
C LEU A 334 20.02 -16.51 -20.04
N GLU A 335 19.82 -16.69 -18.74
CA GLU A 335 18.76 -16.02 -18.00
C GLU A 335 18.93 -14.48 -17.98
N LEU A 336 20.15 -13.98 -17.86
CA LEU A 336 20.45 -12.55 -17.92
C LEU A 336 20.20 -11.97 -19.32
N ILE A 337 20.48 -12.74 -20.38
CA ILE A 337 20.13 -12.36 -21.76
C ILE A 337 18.61 -12.27 -21.90
N GLU A 338 17.86 -13.26 -21.41
CA GLU A 338 16.39 -13.25 -21.44
C GLU A 338 15.80 -12.07 -20.66
N LEU A 339 16.33 -11.79 -19.47
CA LEU A 339 15.94 -10.63 -18.66
C LEU A 339 16.21 -9.32 -19.40
N ARG A 340 17.42 -9.15 -19.96
CA ARG A 340 17.80 -7.97 -20.75
C ARG A 340 16.86 -7.76 -21.93
N ASP A 341 16.63 -8.81 -22.71
CA ASP A 341 15.86 -8.72 -23.95
C ASP A 341 14.39 -8.43 -23.66
N THR A 342 13.84 -9.00 -22.58
CA THR A 342 12.48 -8.71 -22.10
C THR A 342 12.36 -7.25 -21.65
N LEU A 343 13.31 -6.74 -20.87
CA LEU A 343 13.32 -5.33 -20.45
C LEU A 343 13.41 -4.38 -21.65
N LEU A 344 14.29 -4.67 -22.62
CA LEU A 344 14.45 -3.87 -23.84
C LEU A 344 13.26 -3.96 -24.79
N GLN A 345 12.52 -5.07 -24.80
CA GLN A 345 11.27 -5.20 -25.55
C GLN A 345 10.19 -4.27 -24.98
N ILE A 346 10.14 -4.12 -23.65
CA ILE A 346 9.11 -3.33 -22.95
C ILE A 346 9.47 -1.82 -22.95
N ALA A 347 10.74 -1.49 -22.77
CA ALA A 347 11.24 -0.14 -22.53
C ALA A 347 10.76 0.95 -23.54
N PRO A 348 10.70 0.71 -24.87
CA PRO A 348 10.33 1.76 -25.83
C PRO A 348 8.93 2.33 -25.62
N ALA A 349 7.97 1.48 -25.26
CA ALA A 349 6.57 1.85 -25.04
C ALA A 349 6.26 2.15 -23.56
N TYR A 350 7.17 1.83 -22.64
CA TYR A 350 6.94 1.98 -21.21
C TYR A 350 7.05 3.43 -20.76
N ARG A 351 5.89 4.08 -20.58
CA ARG A 351 5.76 5.45 -20.05
C ARG A 351 4.92 5.41 -18.76
N PRO A 352 5.51 5.01 -17.62
CA PRO A 352 4.77 4.87 -16.38
C PRO A 352 4.25 6.22 -15.89
N ASN A 353 3.09 6.21 -15.23
CA ASN A 353 2.52 7.35 -14.54
C ASN A 353 1.96 6.91 -13.18
N HIS A 354 2.37 7.58 -12.10
CA HIS A 354 1.96 7.19 -10.74
C HIS A 354 0.45 7.30 -10.51
N ASN A 355 -0.26 8.14 -11.28
CA ASN A 355 -1.71 8.28 -11.19
C ASN A 355 -2.48 7.10 -11.82
N ASP A 356 -1.82 6.26 -12.62
CA ASP A 356 -2.43 5.04 -13.16
C ASP A 356 -2.57 3.95 -12.08
N GLY A 357 -1.88 4.13 -10.95
CA GLY A 357 -1.84 3.16 -9.85
C GLY A 357 -0.82 2.05 -10.08
N VAL A 358 -0.40 1.44 -8.96
CA VAL A 358 0.68 0.44 -8.91
C VAL A 358 0.41 -0.76 -9.83
N GLN A 359 -0.79 -1.34 -9.75
CA GLN A 359 -1.14 -2.55 -10.49
C GLN A 359 -1.08 -2.35 -12.02
N ILE A 360 -1.65 -1.25 -12.53
CA ILE A 360 -1.59 -0.92 -13.96
C ILE A 360 -0.15 -0.65 -14.38
N THR A 361 0.59 0.11 -13.57
CA THR A 361 1.97 0.49 -13.89
C THR A 361 2.94 -0.70 -13.93
N ALA A 362 2.70 -1.72 -13.10
CA ALA A 362 3.48 -2.95 -13.07
C ALA A 362 3.02 -3.98 -14.12
N ALA A 363 1.82 -3.84 -14.70
CA ALA A 363 1.22 -4.84 -15.57
C ALA A 363 2.10 -5.27 -16.77
N PRO A 364 2.79 -4.37 -17.50
CA PRO A 364 3.67 -4.79 -18.61
C PRO A 364 4.82 -5.71 -18.18
N LEU A 365 5.22 -5.64 -16.92
CA LEU A 365 6.37 -6.35 -16.35
C LEU A 365 6.00 -7.72 -15.76
N TRP A 366 4.75 -8.18 -15.92
CA TRP A 366 4.19 -9.35 -15.23
C TRP A 366 5.05 -10.62 -15.36
N GLN A 367 5.75 -10.81 -16.49
CA GLN A 367 6.59 -11.98 -16.75
C GLN A 367 7.80 -12.06 -15.83
N LEU A 368 8.28 -10.91 -15.34
CA LEU A 368 9.50 -10.78 -14.55
C LEU A 368 9.25 -10.95 -13.04
N PHE A 369 7.99 -11.04 -12.60
CA PHE A 369 7.65 -11.29 -11.19
C PHE A 369 7.58 -12.79 -10.89
N HIS A 370 8.24 -13.23 -9.82
CA HIS A 370 8.23 -14.62 -9.39
C HIS A 370 7.03 -15.01 -8.53
N HIS A 371 6.49 -14.06 -7.77
CA HIS A 371 5.34 -14.29 -6.89
C HIS A 371 4.08 -14.56 -7.72
N LYS A 372 3.67 -15.84 -7.78
CA LYS A 372 2.62 -16.32 -8.70
C LYS A 372 1.26 -15.64 -8.56
N PRO A 373 0.73 -15.39 -7.34
CA PRO A 373 -0.53 -14.66 -7.19
C PRO A 373 -0.47 -13.26 -7.80
N TRP A 374 0.62 -12.52 -7.53
CA TRP A 374 0.80 -11.17 -8.07
C TRP A 374 1.03 -11.18 -9.59
N GLN A 375 1.85 -12.10 -10.09
CA GLN A 375 2.07 -12.31 -11.52
C GLN A 375 0.75 -12.56 -12.27
N ARG A 376 -0.17 -13.36 -11.70
CA ARG A 376 -1.49 -13.61 -12.30
C ARG A 376 -2.34 -12.35 -12.35
N ILE A 377 -2.41 -11.60 -11.25
CA ILE A 377 -3.14 -10.33 -11.19
C ILE A 377 -2.62 -9.35 -12.26
N LEU A 378 -1.31 -9.23 -12.39
CA LEU A 378 -0.69 -8.35 -13.39
C LEU A 378 -0.96 -8.81 -14.82
N LYS A 379 -0.88 -10.11 -15.08
CA LYS A 379 -1.19 -10.68 -16.40
C LYS A 379 -2.65 -10.43 -16.80
N ASP A 380 -3.59 -10.62 -15.87
CA ASP A 380 -5.01 -10.35 -16.11
C ASP A 380 -5.25 -8.84 -16.32
N THR A 381 -4.54 -7.98 -15.57
CA THR A 381 -4.58 -6.52 -15.75
C THR A 381 -4.05 -6.12 -17.12
N TRP A 382 -2.95 -6.73 -17.57
CA TRP A 382 -2.38 -6.50 -18.89
C TRP A 382 -3.36 -6.90 -20.00
N ALA A 383 -4.02 -8.05 -19.88
CA ALA A 383 -5.05 -8.45 -20.85
C ALA A 383 -6.25 -7.48 -20.90
N LYS A 384 -6.63 -6.88 -19.77
CA LYS A 384 -7.67 -5.84 -19.71
C LYS A 384 -7.22 -4.51 -20.33
N LEU A 385 -5.95 -4.13 -20.16
CA LEU A 385 -5.33 -3.00 -20.86
C LEU A 385 -5.34 -3.21 -22.39
N GLU A 386 -5.00 -4.41 -22.84
CA GLU A 386 -5.06 -4.79 -24.27
C GLU A 386 -6.47 -4.68 -24.84
N LYS A 387 -7.50 -4.98 -24.06
CA LYS A 387 -8.92 -4.84 -24.44
C LYS A 387 -9.45 -3.41 -24.34
N GLY A 388 -8.71 -2.50 -23.71
CA GLY A 388 -9.09 -1.10 -23.52
C GLY A 388 -10.08 -0.85 -22.37
N GLU A 389 -10.13 -1.75 -21.37
CA GLU A 389 -10.93 -1.55 -20.14
C GLU A 389 -10.33 -0.46 -19.23
N TYR A 390 -9.03 -0.17 -19.40
CA TYR A 390 -8.27 0.84 -18.66
C TYR A 390 -7.78 1.98 -19.57
N ASP A 391 -8.52 2.32 -20.63
CA ASP A 391 -8.09 3.38 -21.55
C ASP A 391 -7.96 4.76 -20.89
N TRP A 392 -8.49 4.96 -19.69
CA TRP A 392 -8.26 6.16 -18.87
C TRP A 392 -6.82 6.29 -18.38
N ALA A 393 -6.06 5.20 -18.29
CA ALA A 393 -4.69 5.20 -17.81
C ALA A 393 -3.74 5.79 -18.86
N ARG A 394 -2.77 6.62 -18.43
CA ARG A 394 -1.77 7.21 -19.33
C ARG A 394 -0.85 6.15 -19.93
N LEU A 395 -0.60 5.05 -19.23
CA LEU A 395 0.10 3.90 -19.78
C LEU A 395 -0.64 3.30 -20.99
N ALA A 396 -1.98 3.24 -20.97
CA ALA A 396 -2.74 2.75 -22.12
C ALA A 396 -2.56 3.64 -23.35
N MET A 397 -2.51 4.96 -23.16
CA MET A 397 -2.22 5.93 -24.22
C MET A 397 -0.82 5.76 -24.83
N ALA A 398 0.17 5.33 -24.04
CA ALA A 398 1.51 5.05 -24.54
C ALA A 398 1.58 3.81 -25.44
N TYR A 399 0.83 2.75 -25.11
CA TYR A 399 0.81 1.49 -25.87
C TYR A 399 -0.17 1.52 -27.06
N TRP A 400 -1.33 2.17 -26.92
CA TRP A 400 -2.39 2.19 -27.93
C TRP A 400 -2.93 3.60 -28.20
N PRO A 401 -2.09 4.54 -28.67
CA PRO A 401 -2.46 5.94 -28.82
C PRO A 401 -3.66 6.15 -29.76
N ASP A 402 -3.73 5.44 -30.89
CA ASP A 402 -4.81 5.59 -31.85
C ASP A 402 -6.15 5.16 -31.26
N ARG A 403 -6.20 4.01 -30.58
CA ARG A 403 -7.41 3.50 -29.90
C ARG A 403 -7.93 4.50 -28.87
N VAL A 404 -7.05 5.01 -28.02
CA VAL A 404 -7.41 5.93 -26.94
C VAL A 404 -7.90 7.27 -27.53
N ARG A 405 -7.18 7.84 -28.51
CA ARG A 405 -7.56 9.08 -29.19
C ARG A 405 -8.93 9.00 -29.87
N GLU A 406 -9.24 7.87 -30.51
CA GLU A 406 -10.56 7.67 -31.11
C GLU A 406 -11.67 7.67 -30.05
N LYS A 407 -11.48 7.01 -28.90
CA LYS A 407 -12.47 7.03 -27.82
C LYS A 407 -12.67 8.43 -27.21
N CYS A 408 -11.60 9.22 -27.09
CA CYS A 408 -11.67 10.61 -26.59
C CYS A 408 -12.62 11.50 -27.42
N LYS A 409 -12.87 11.20 -28.69
CA LYS A 409 -13.82 11.97 -29.51
C LYS A 409 -15.26 11.87 -29.00
N SER A 410 -15.62 10.75 -28.38
CA SER A 410 -16.98 10.46 -27.90
C SER A 410 -17.12 10.44 -26.39
N ASP A 411 -16.03 10.35 -25.63
CA ASP A 411 -16.02 10.32 -24.17
C ASP A 411 -15.25 11.53 -23.62
N LYS A 412 -15.99 12.48 -23.05
CA LYS A 412 -15.44 13.72 -22.51
C LYS A 412 -14.56 13.49 -21.29
N SER A 413 -14.94 12.55 -20.41
CA SER A 413 -14.16 12.23 -19.21
C SER A 413 -12.82 11.62 -19.59
N LEU A 414 -12.83 10.73 -20.59
CA LEU A 414 -11.61 10.15 -21.14
C LEU A 414 -10.73 11.19 -21.82
N ALA A 415 -11.33 12.12 -22.58
CA ALA A 415 -10.60 13.22 -23.19
C ALA A 415 -9.89 14.10 -22.16
N ILE A 416 -10.57 14.42 -21.04
CA ILE A 416 -9.99 15.18 -19.91
C ILE A 416 -8.83 14.40 -19.28
N ALA A 417 -8.97 13.08 -19.05
CA ALA A 417 -7.92 12.27 -18.43
C ALA A 417 -6.58 12.32 -19.19
N HIS A 418 -6.63 12.53 -20.51
CA HIS A 418 -5.48 12.58 -21.42
C HIS A 418 -5.08 13.99 -21.88
N ASP A 419 -5.73 15.04 -21.39
CA ASP A 419 -5.55 16.43 -21.86
C ASP A 419 -5.84 16.59 -23.38
N LEU A 420 -6.87 15.90 -23.88
CA LEU A 420 -7.28 15.83 -25.29
C LEU A 420 -8.71 16.32 -25.54
N GLU A 421 -9.22 17.24 -24.72
CA GLU A 421 -10.58 17.79 -24.84
C GLU A 421 -10.85 18.42 -26.20
N VAL A 422 -9.81 18.91 -26.88
CA VAL A 422 -9.87 19.44 -28.24
C VAL A 422 -10.37 18.43 -29.28
N LEU A 423 -10.27 17.13 -29.00
CA LEU A 423 -10.75 16.06 -29.87
C LEU A 423 -12.22 15.71 -29.62
N TYR A 424 -12.79 16.10 -28.48
CA TYR A 424 -14.14 15.72 -28.07
C TYR A 424 -15.20 16.41 -28.93
N ILE A 425 -16.17 15.63 -29.41
CA ILE A 425 -17.30 16.10 -30.21
C ILE A 425 -18.56 15.95 -29.36
N GLU A 426 -19.18 17.09 -29.02
CA GLU A 426 -20.41 17.10 -28.23
C GLU A 426 -21.55 16.46 -29.04
N PRO A 427 -22.21 15.40 -28.51
CA PRO A 427 -23.28 14.74 -29.23
C PRO A 427 -24.50 15.65 -29.36
N GLU A 428 -25.17 15.60 -30.52
CA GLU A 428 -26.39 16.39 -30.73
C GLU A 428 -27.45 16.08 -29.66
N PRO A 429 -28.15 17.10 -29.14
CA PRO A 429 -29.15 16.93 -28.10
C PRO A 429 -30.25 15.99 -28.60
N ARG A 430 -30.43 14.85 -27.92
CA ARG A 430 -31.53 13.91 -28.21
C ARG A 430 -32.86 14.63 -27.99
N SER A 431 -33.65 14.77 -29.05
CA SER A 431 -35.03 15.29 -28.98
C SER A 431 -35.85 14.49 -27.95
N PRO A 432 -36.70 15.13 -27.13
CA PRO A 432 -37.47 14.43 -26.10
C PRO A 432 -38.36 13.36 -26.75
N LYS A 433 -38.22 12.11 -26.31
CA LYS A 433 -39.09 11.00 -26.73
C LYS A 433 -40.53 11.37 -26.37
N SER A 434 -41.39 11.53 -27.36
CA SER A 434 -42.82 11.72 -27.18
C SER A 434 -43.40 10.50 -26.45
N GLY A 435 -43.81 10.69 -25.20
CA GLY A 435 -44.48 9.68 -24.41
C GLY A 435 -45.78 9.25 -25.08
N LYS A 436 -45.96 7.94 -25.27
CA LYS A 436 -47.25 7.33 -25.64
C LYS A 436 -48.28 7.71 -24.58
N LEU A 437 -49.20 8.62 -24.92
CA LEU A 437 -50.46 8.80 -24.21
C LEU A 437 -51.23 7.48 -24.26
N LYS A 438 -51.35 6.79 -23.12
CA LYS A 438 -52.33 5.72 -22.93
C LYS A 438 -53.72 6.34 -23.09
N LYS A 439 -54.43 6.00 -24.16
CA LYS A 439 -55.89 6.21 -24.25
C LYS A 439 -56.55 5.34 -23.17
N GLY A 440 -57.27 5.98 -22.26
CA GLY A 440 -58.23 5.30 -21.38
C GLY A 440 -59.37 4.73 -22.23
N ALA A 441 -59.79 3.52 -21.90
CA ALA A 441 -61.03 2.93 -22.38
C ALA A 441 -62.14 3.30 -21.38
N GLU A 442 -63.27 3.75 -21.92
CA GLU A 442 -64.57 3.95 -21.24
C GLU A 442 -65.14 2.63 -20.71
#